data_AF-A0A846D2F0-F1
#
_entry.id   AF-A0A846D2F0-F1
#
_cell.length_a   1.000
_cell.length_b   1.000
_cell.length_c   1.000
_cell.angle_alpha   90.00
_cell.angle_beta   90.00
_cell.angle_gamma   90.00
#
_symmetry.space_group_name_H-M   'P 1'
#
loop_
_entity.id
_entity.type
_entity.pdbx_description
1 polymer ?
#
loop_
_entity_poly.entity_id
_entity_poly.type
_entity_poly.pdbx_seq_one_letter_code
_entity_poly.pdbx_strand_id
1 'polypeptide(L)'
;MVTYKTPNVYVEEISTFPPSVAEVSTAIPAFIGYTEKAGIGDQLKNKPTRISSLLDYETLFGKAEASEFSVTESSGVIAPISAPELKYLMYYALRLYFDNGGGSCYIVSVGQYSNIPKAVADFKAGLDALEKEDEPTLIMLTDAANLSTETDYYGLCEQALVQCNKLKDRFAIFDVMKEKTDETGTGADETGTGATERTPKGGVDGFRQGIGTAYLKYGAAYSPYLQTSLNYYYTDDSVSIQGGGGTTDTGGSTNTGGDTNTGGSTEPKLTGQNQQHRSLQQN
;
A
#
# COMPACT_ATOMS: atom_id res chain seq x y z
N MET A 1 39.25 -15.15 -40.76
CA MET A 1 38.68 -16.21 -41.62
C MET A 1 39.46 -17.48 -41.38
N VAL A 2 38.77 -18.56 -41.01
CA VAL A 2 39.41 -19.87 -40.88
C VAL A 2 39.82 -20.34 -42.27
N THR A 3 41.05 -20.83 -42.43
CA THR A 3 41.55 -21.32 -43.71
C THR A 3 41.50 -22.84 -43.75
N TYR A 4 40.56 -23.37 -44.52
CA TYR A 4 40.41 -24.81 -44.75
C TYR A 4 41.46 -25.32 -45.73
N LYS A 5 42.26 -26.30 -45.32
CA LYS A 5 43.42 -26.81 -46.10
C LYS A 5 43.12 -28.07 -46.91
N THR A 6 41.93 -28.66 -46.76
CA THR A 6 41.54 -29.90 -47.43
C THR A 6 40.20 -29.73 -48.15
N PRO A 7 40.03 -30.21 -49.39
CA PRO A 7 38.75 -30.15 -50.08
C PRO A 7 37.75 -31.10 -49.37
N ASN A 8 36.78 -30.53 -48.67
CA ASN A 8 35.66 -31.25 -48.06
C ASN A 8 34.50 -30.29 -47.78
N VAL A 9 33.33 -30.82 -47.42
CA VAL A 9 32.19 -30.03 -46.94
C VAL A 9 32.41 -29.71 -45.45
N TYR A 10 32.40 -28.42 -45.10
CA TYR A 10 32.48 -27.95 -43.73
C TYR A 10 31.18 -27.27 -43.34
N VAL A 11 30.68 -27.57 -42.15
CA VAL A 11 29.56 -26.86 -41.53
C VAL A 11 30.16 -25.93 -40.48
N GLU A 12 29.95 -24.63 -40.65
CA GLU A 12 30.27 -23.63 -39.64
C GLU A 12 28.98 -23.27 -38.89
N GLU A 13 28.93 -23.55 -37.59
CA GLU A 13 27.93 -22.96 -36.71
C GLU A 13 28.37 -21.56 -36.32
N ILE A 14 27.82 -20.56 -37.01
CA ILE A 14 27.93 -19.17 -36.62
C ILE A 14 26.86 -18.93 -35.55
N SER A 15 27.26 -18.78 -34.28
CA SER A 15 26.33 -18.36 -33.22
C SER A 15 25.82 -16.96 -33.54
N THR A 16 24.58 -16.88 -34.04
CA THR A 16 23.86 -15.63 -34.30
C THR A 16 23.05 -15.17 -33.10
N PHE A 17 23.19 -15.84 -31.95
CA PHE A 17 22.53 -15.37 -30.74
C PHE A 17 23.00 -13.93 -30.48
N PRO A 18 22.07 -12.96 -30.40
CA PRO A 18 22.42 -11.62 -29.97
C PRO A 18 23.23 -11.70 -28.68
N PRO A 19 24.20 -10.80 -28.45
CA PRO A 19 24.80 -10.71 -27.12
C PRO A 19 23.66 -10.63 -26.10
N SER A 20 23.67 -11.55 -25.12
CA SER A 20 22.71 -11.49 -24.02
C SER A 20 22.89 -10.14 -23.35
N VAL A 21 21.91 -9.25 -23.52
CA VAL A 21 21.86 -7.98 -22.82
C VAL A 21 21.56 -8.34 -21.37
N ALA A 22 22.51 -8.12 -20.47
CA ALA A 22 22.22 -8.19 -19.05
C ALA A 22 21.07 -7.22 -18.77
N GLU A 23 19.94 -7.72 -18.27
CA GLU A 23 18.79 -6.90 -17.90
C GLU A 23 19.24 -5.93 -16.80
N VAL A 24 19.49 -4.67 -17.17
CA VAL A 24 19.65 -3.60 -16.20
C VAL A 24 18.24 -3.14 -15.87
N SER A 25 17.84 -3.29 -14.61
CA SER A 25 16.52 -2.82 -14.17
C SER A 25 16.42 -1.31 -14.42
N THR A 26 15.54 -0.90 -15.34
CA THR A 26 15.35 0.50 -15.72
C THR A 26 14.28 1.20 -14.88
N ALA A 27 13.52 0.45 -14.09
CA ALA A 27 12.44 0.94 -13.25
C ALA A 27 12.63 0.43 -11.83
N ILE A 28 13.39 1.17 -11.03
CA ILE A 28 13.66 0.85 -9.62
C ILE A 28 12.88 1.85 -8.77
N PRO A 29 11.71 1.47 -8.24
CA PRO A 29 10.89 2.37 -7.45
C PRO A 29 11.43 2.55 -6.04
N ALA A 30 11.31 3.77 -5.52
CA ALA A 30 11.44 4.11 -4.12
C ALA A 30 10.07 4.42 -3.54
N PHE A 31 9.65 3.58 -2.60
CA PHE A 31 8.43 3.77 -1.83
C PHE A 31 8.74 4.58 -0.57
N ILE A 32 8.04 5.70 -0.38
CA ILE A 32 8.20 6.59 0.77
C ILE A 32 6.91 6.57 1.60
N GLY A 33 7.03 6.29 2.91
CA GLY A 33 5.89 6.17 3.82
C GLY A 33 6.27 5.63 5.19
N TYR A 34 5.25 5.39 6.01
CA TYR A 34 5.37 4.92 7.38
C TYR A 34 5.38 3.38 7.41
N THR A 35 6.11 2.84 8.38
CA THR A 35 6.31 1.41 8.55
C THR A 35 6.00 0.99 9.99
N GLU A 36 5.97 -0.31 10.29
CA GLU A 36 5.81 -0.76 11.68
C GLU A 36 7.08 -0.45 12.49
N LYS A 37 8.25 -0.67 11.88
CA LYS A 37 9.57 -0.50 12.47
C LYS A 37 10.57 -0.06 11.40
N ALA A 38 11.68 0.54 11.79
CA ALA A 38 12.75 0.89 10.86
C ALA A 38 14.06 0.17 11.21
N GLY A 39 14.08 -1.15 11.09
CA GLY A 39 15.20 -2.00 11.50
C GLY A 39 15.29 -2.18 13.02
N ILE A 40 16.48 -2.52 13.54
CA ILE A 40 16.73 -2.65 14.97
C ILE A 40 17.00 -1.25 15.53
N GLY A 41 16.15 -0.78 16.45
CA GLY A 41 16.32 0.51 17.12
C GLY A 41 16.26 1.72 16.17
N ASP A 42 15.41 1.69 15.15
CA ASP A 42 15.19 2.78 14.17
C ASP A 42 16.39 3.16 13.28
N GLN A 43 17.37 2.28 13.17
CA GLN A 43 18.58 2.49 12.35
C GLN A 43 18.30 2.73 10.85
N LEU A 44 17.14 2.32 10.33
CA LEU A 44 16.76 2.49 8.92
C LEU A 44 15.82 3.69 8.69
N LYS A 45 15.51 4.48 9.73
CA LYS A 45 14.64 5.66 9.59
C LYS A 45 15.32 6.69 8.68
N ASN A 46 14.58 7.19 7.69
CA ASN A 46 15.08 8.12 6.65
C ASN A 46 16.37 7.62 5.97
N LYS A 47 16.55 6.30 5.88
CA LYS A 47 17.66 5.68 5.18
C LYS A 47 17.10 4.80 4.07
N PRO A 48 17.17 5.24 2.80
CA PRO A 48 16.73 4.43 1.69
C PRO A 48 17.41 3.07 1.73
N THR A 49 16.60 2.00 1.74
CA THR A 49 17.10 0.64 1.89
C THR A 49 16.56 -0.20 0.74
N ARG A 50 17.49 -0.82 0.00
CA ARG A 50 17.16 -1.72 -1.10
C ARG A 50 16.63 -3.05 -0.56
N ILE A 51 15.49 -3.48 -1.06
CA ILE A 51 14.88 -4.78 -0.78
C ILE A 51 14.66 -5.52 -2.09
N SER A 52 14.59 -6.86 -2.05
CA SER A 52 14.34 -7.67 -3.26
C SER A 52 13.07 -8.52 -3.16
N SER A 53 12.45 -8.58 -1.99
CA SER A 53 11.22 -9.34 -1.76
C SER A 53 10.39 -8.73 -0.64
N LEU A 54 9.12 -9.12 -0.57
CA LEU A 54 8.26 -8.77 0.56
C LEU A 54 8.76 -9.38 1.89
N LEU A 55 9.42 -10.54 1.86
CA LEU A 55 10.00 -11.13 3.07
C LEU A 55 11.12 -10.25 3.65
N ASP A 56 11.94 -9.65 2.78
CA ASP A 56 12.95 -8.68 3.21
C ASP A 56 12.28 -7.46 3.85
N TYR A 57 11.18 -6.98 3.25
CA TYR A 57 10.39 -5.90 3.83
C TYR A 57 9.87 -6.26 5.22
N GLU A 58 9.20 -7.41 5.39
CA GLU A 58 8.66 -7.82 6.69
C GLU A 58 9.75 -7.96 7.76
N THR A 59 10.91 -8.46 7.36
CA THR A 59 12.06 -8.63 8.26
C THR A 59 12.57 -7.27 8.76
N LEU A 60 12.74 -6.30 7.86
CA LEU A 60 13.36 -5.00 8.16
C LEU A 60 12.36 -3.95 8.68
N PHE A 61 11.16 -3.91 8.10
CA PHE A 61 10.16 -2.86 8.25
C PHE A 61 8.84 -3.30 8.89
N GLY A 62 8.62 -4.61 9.01
CA GLY A 62 7.43 -5.19 9.64
C GLY A 62 6.24 -5.33 8.69
N LYS A 63 5.04 -5.49 9.27
CA LYS A 63 3.78 -5.74 8.55
C LYS A 63 2.93 -4.47 8.47
N ALA A 64 1.74 -4.59 7.89
CA ALA A 64 0.74 -3.52 7.93
C ALA A 64 0.32 -3.18 9.36
N GLU A 65 -0.18 -1.95 9.56
CA GLU A 65 -0.93 -1.61 10.75
C GLU A 65 -2.15 -2.52 10.87
N ALA A 66 -2.38 -3.08 12.06
CA ALA A 66 -3.52 -3.94 12.33
C ALA A 66 -4.82 -3.15 12.13
N SER A 67 -5.69 -3.68 11.28
CA SER A 67 -6.99 -3.08 10.99
C SER A 67 -7.95 -3.35 12.15
N GLU A 68 -8.65 -2.30 12.58
CA GLU A 68 -9.64 -2.39 13.66
C GLU A 68 -10.98 -2.89 13.11
N PHE A 69 -11.49 -3.99 13.66
CA PHE A 69 -12.81 -4.53 13.31
C PHE A 69 -13.75 -4.47 14.50
N SER A 70 -14.99 -4.05 14.26
CA SER A 70 -16.08 -4.10 15.24
C SER A 70 -17.14 -5.07 14.72
N VAL A 71 -17.38 -6.13 15.49
CA VAL A 71 -18.34 -7.18 15.19
C VAL A 71 -19.51 -7.03 16.15
N THR A 72 -20.69 -6.73 15.64
CA THR A 72 -21.90 -6.71 16.46
C THR A 72 -22.63 -8.04 16.33
N GLU A 73 -22.87 -8.71 17.45
CA GLU A 73 -23.63 -9.95 17.55
C GLU A 73 -24.95 -9.70 18.28
N SER A 74 -26.04 -10.26 17.76
CA SER A 74 -27.33 -10.22 18.43
C SER A 74 -28.09 -11.52 18.20
N SER A 75 -28.36 -12.25 19.29
CA SER A 75 -29.20 -13.45 19.29
C SER A 75 -28.74 -14.58 18.34
N GLY A 76 -27.44 -14.80 18.27
CA GLY A 76 -26.76 -15.76 17.39
C GLY A 76 -26.48 -15.23 15.98
N VAL A 77 -26.80 -13.96 15.69
CA VAL A 77 -26.67 -13.37 14.34
C VAL A 77 -25.62 -12.27 14.35
N ILE A 78 -24.64 -12.40 13.45
CA ILE A 78 -23.59 -11.40 13.23
C ILE A 78 -24.12 -10.33 12.26
N ALA A 79 -24.03 -9.06 12.66
CA ALA A 79 -24.35 -7.93 11.81
C ALA A 79 -23.31 -7.74 10.68
N PRO A 80 -23.67 -7.09 9.57
CA PRO A 80 -22.72 -6.78 8.51
C PRO A 80 -21.52 -5.98 9.04
N ILE A 81 -20.31 -6.46 8.71
CA ILE A 81 -19.05 -5.81 9.10
C ILE A 81 -18.68 -4.77 8.05
N SER A 82 -18.43 -3.53 8.48
CA SER A 82 -17.91 -2.47 7.61
C SER A 82 -16.42 -2.65 7.37
N ALA A 83 -15.95 -2.43 6.13
CA ALA A 83 -14.53 -2.43 5.84
C ALA A 83 -13.82 -1.28 6.60
N PRO A 84 -12.71 -1.56 7.30
CA PRO A 84 -11.96 -0.53 8.00
C PRO A 84 -11.24 0.39 7.02
N GLU A 85 -11.10 1.65 7.42
CA GLU A 85 -10.29 2.61 6.67
C GLU A 85 -8.80 2.35 6.90
N LEU A 86 -8.04 2.24 5.80
CA LEU A 86 -6.60 2.04 5.86
C LEU A 86 -5.89 3.37 6.08
N LYS A 87 -5.30 3.55 7.27
CA LYS A 87 -4.49 4.74 7.57
C LYS A 87 -3.17 4.70 6.81
N TYR A 88 -2.48 3.56 6.82
CA TYR A 88 -1.21 3.34 6.11
C TYR A 88 -1.36 2.31 4.98
N LEU A 89 -0.93 2.72 3.78
CA LEU A 89 -1.03 1.99 2.52
C LEU A 89 0.29 1.32 2.11
N MET A 90 1.43 1.76 2.64
CA MET A 90 2.78 1.29 2.26
C MET A 90 2.89 -0.24 2.11
N TYR A 91 2.51 -1.00 3.15
CA TYR A 91 2.61 -2.46 3.14
C TYR A 91 1.76 -3.10 2.03
N TYR A 92 0.51 -2.63 1.86
CA TYR A 92 -0.40 -3.15 0.84
C TYR A 92 0.05 -2.77 -0.57
N ALA A 93 0.60 -1.56 -0.75
CA ALA A 93 1.18 -1.11 -2.01
C ALA A 93 2.37 -2.01 -2.42
N LEU A 94 3.25 -2.34 -1.48
CA LEU A 94 4.37 -3.27 -1.72
C LEU A 94 3.90 -4.69 -1.98
N ARG A 95 2.91 -5.17 -1.22
CA ARG A 95 2.32 -6.49 -1.46
C ARG A 95 1.79 -6.60 -2.88
N LEU A 96 1.00 -5.61 -3.30
CA LEU A 96 0.45 -5.55 -4.65
C LEU A 96 1.56 -5.43 -5.70
N TYR A 97 2.60 -4.64 -5.45
CA TYR A 97 3.76 -4.50 -6.34
C TYR A 97 4.45 -5.84 -6.59
N PHE A 98 4.79 -6.59 -5.53
CA PHE A 98 5.44 -7.90 -5.67
C PHE A 98 4.50 -8.96 -6.27
N ASP A 99 3.20 -8.95 -5.91
CA ASP A 99 2.21 -9.86 -6.50
C ASP A 99 1.99 -9.60 -8.01
N ASN A 100 2.28 -8.38 -8.50
CA ASN A 100 2.28 -8.04 -9.93
C ASN A 100 3.65 -8.22 -10.61
N GLY A 101 4.59 -8.97 -10.00
CA GLY A 101 5.90 -9.25 -10.57
C GLY A 101 6.93 -8.12 -10.38
N GLY A 102 6.73 -7.28 -9.37
CA GLY A 102 7.70 -6.26 -8.95
C GLY A 102 9.06 -6.86 -8.60
N GLY A 103 10.13 -6.13 -8.93
CA GLY A 103 11.52 -6.51 -8.68
C GLY A 103 12.10 -5.81 -7.46
N SER A 104 13.42 -5.64 -7.44
CA SER A 104 14.08 -4.87 -6.37
C SER A 104 13.57 -3.43 -6.33
N CYS A 105 13.31 -2.94 -5.12
CA CYS A 105 12.85 -1.59 -4.87
C CYS A 105 13.52 -1.01 -3.63
N TYR A 106 13.39 0.30 -3.45
CA TYR A 106 13.86 1.02 -2.29
C TYR A 106 12.71 1.35 -1.35
N ILE A 107 12.97 1.22 -0.06
CA ILE A 107 12.06 1.63 1.01
C ILE A 107 12.66 2.81 1.73
N VAL A 108 11.89 3.88 1.86
CA VAL A 108 12.21 5.04 2.69
C VAL A 108 11.18 5.12 3.80
N SER A 109 11.52 4.55 4.95
CA SER A 109 10.69 4.64 6.14
C SER A 109 10.83 6.02 6.78
N VAL A 110 9.76 6.82 6.77
CA VAL A 110 9.78 8.19 7.31
C VAL A 110 9.34 8.27 8.78
N GLY A 111 8.67 7.23 9.27
CA GLY A 111 8.22 7.13 10.66
C GLY A 111 7.56 5.79 10.94
N GLN A 112 7.08 5.61 12.17
CA GLN A 112 6.34 4.43 12.61
C GLN A 112 4.83 4.69 12.69
N TYR A 113 4.00 3.65 12.74
CA TYR A 113 2.53 3.79 12.83
C TYR A 113 2.03 4.57 14.05
N SER A 114 2.79 4.60 15.14
CA SER A 114 2.49 5.41 16.33
C SER A 114 2.62 6.93 16.10
N ASN A 115 3.23 7.36 15.00
CA ASN A 115 3.44 8.77 14.70
C ASN A 115 2.15 9.38 14.11
N ILE A 116 1.28 9.86 15.00
CA ILE A 116 0.01 10.48 14.64
C ILE A 116 0.03 11.96 15.10
N PRO A 117 -0.36 12.92 14.23
CA PRO A 117 -0.71 12.75 12.82
C PRO A 117 0.53 12.56 11.93
N LYS A 118 0.32 12.05 10.72
CA LYS A 118 1.36 12.03 9.68
C LYS A 118 1.83 13.45 9.38
N ALA A 119 3.13 13.67 9.40
CA ALA A 119 3.72 14.99 9.22
C ALA A 119 4.34 15.15 7.84
N VAL A 120 4.07 16.29 7.18
CA VAL A 120 4.70 16.66 5.91
C VAL A 120 6.22 16.67 6.01
N ALA A 121 6.76 17.09 7.16
CA ALA A 121 8.18 17.13 7.43
C ALA A 121 8.85 15.74 7.34
N ASP A 122 8.13 14.67 7.71
CA ASP A 122 8.65 13.30 7.64
C ASP A 122 8.85 12.89 6.17
N PHE A 123 7.85 13.13 5.31
CA PHE A 123 7.96 12.86 3.87
C PHE A 123 9.03 13.70 3.19
N LYS A 124 9.17 14.98 3.58
CA LYS A 124 10.25 15.83 3.09
C LYS A 124 11.62 15.27 3.47
N ALA A 125 11.80 14.85 4.72
CA ALA A 125 13.05 14.22 5.16
C ALA A 125 13.35 12.93 4.38
N GLY A 126 12.31 12.15 4.05
CA GLY A 126 12.40 10.98 3.17
C GLY A 126 12.87 11.33 1.75
N LEU A 127 12.29 12.36 1.12
CA LEU A 127 12.71 12.84 -0.21
C LEU A 127 14.16 13.35 -0.22
N ASP A 128 14.54 14.14 0.79
CA ASP A 128 15.90 14.66 0.96
C ASP A 128 16.91 13.52 1.17
N ALA A 129 16.50 12.43 1.83
CA ALA A 129 17.33 11.24 1.99
C ALA A 129 17.46 10.45 0.68
N LEU A 130 16.33 10.25 -0.03
CA LEU A 130 16.29 9.58 -1.33
C LEU A 130 17.15 10.30 -2.37
N GLU A 131 17.28 11.63 -2.27
CA GLU A 131 18.09 12.42 -3.20
C GLU A 131 19.54 11.96 -3.32
N LYS A 132 20.07 11.40 -2.23
CA LYS A 132 21.47 11.01 -2.11
C LYS A 132 21.77 9.63 -2.71
N GLU A 133 20.74 8.88 -3.11
CA GLU A 133 20.86 7.53 -3.65
C GLU A 133 20.74 7.54 -5.17
N ASP A 134 21.67 6.91 -5.87
CA ASP A 134 21.76 7.00 -7.34
C ASP A 134 20.83 6.01 -8.07
N GLU A 135 20.57 4.83 -7.50
CA GLU A 135 19.85 3.73 -8.15
C GLU A 135 18.32 3.97 -8.37
N PRO A 136 17.58 4.66 -7.48
CA PRO A 136 16.14 4.85 -7.66
C PRO A 136 15.77 5.71 -8.88
N THR A 137 14.89 5.19 -9.72
CA THR A 137 14.38 5.88 -10.93
C THR A 137 12.90 6.25 -10.85
N LEU A 138 12.14 5.68 -9.91
CA LEU A 138 10.74 6.07 -9.66
C LEU A 138 10.53 6.52 -8.22
N ILE A 139 9.71 7.54 -8.00
CA ILE A 139 9.32 8.03 -6.67
C ILE A 139 7.85 7.74 -6.42
N MET A 140 7.53 7.02 -5.34
CA MET A 140 6.16 6.68 -4.93
C MET A 140 5.86 7.26 -3.54
N LEU A 141 4.92 8.21 -3.47
CA LEU A 141 4.50 8.86 -2.22
C LEU A 141 3.32 8.15 -1.55
N THR A 142 3.46 6.85 -1.29
CA THR A 142 2.37 5.94 -0.88
C THR A 142 1.44 6.49 0.22
N ASP A 143 1.96 6.72 1.42
CA ASP A 143 1.14 7.14 2.56
C ASP A 143 0.77 8.62 2.55
N ALA A 144 1.40 9.41 1.67
CA ALA A 144 1.21 10.85 1.61
C ALA A 144 -0.16 11.22 1.02
N ALA A 145 -0.73 10.34 0.18
CA ALA A 145 -2.08 10.51 -0.36
C ALA A 145 -3.17 10.50 0.74
N ASN A 146 -2.84 10.00 1.93
CA ASN A 146 -3.70 10.01 3.11
C ASN A 146 -3.34 11.13 4.12
N LEU A 147 -2.64 12.18 3.69
CA LEU A 147 -2.42 13.37 4.53
C LEU A 147 -3.74 14.12 4.75
N SER A 148 -3.84 14.78 5.92
CA SER A 148 -5.07 15.47 6.32
C SER A 148 -5.43 16.63 5.41
N THR A 149 -4.43 17.36 4.91
CA THR A 149 -4.58 18.54 4.04
C THR A 149 -4.12 18.23 2.62
N GLU A 150 -4.87 18.68 1.64
CA GLU A 150 -4.54 18.49 0.21
C GLU A 150 -3.37 19.37 -0.23
N THR A 151 -3.33 20.62 0.24
CA THR A 151 -2.21 21.54 -0.02
C THR A 151 -0.87 20.95 0.40
N ASP A 152 -0.85 20.26 1.54
CA ASP A 152 0.35 19.60 2.05
C ASP A 152 0.80 18.46 1.13
N TYR A 153 -0.13 17.65 0.63
CA TYR A 153 0.18 16.58 -0.31
C TYR A 153 0.62 17.10 -1.68
N TYR A 154 -0.07 18.10 -2.23
CA TYR A 154 0.32 18.71 -3.50
C TYR A 154 1.69 19.37 -3.40
N GLY A 155 1.99 20.04 -2.28
CA GLY A 155 3.32 20.59 -2.01
C GLY A 155 4.43 19.52 -1.94
N LEU A 156 4.13 18.30 -1.48
CA LEU A 156 5.08 17.18 -1.54
C LEU A 156 5.25 16.65 -2.97
N CYS A 157 4.17 16.59 -3.74
CA CYS A 157 4.22 16.18 -5.14
C CYS A 157 5.07 17.17 -5.96
N GLU A 158 4.90 18.48 -5.74
CA GLU A 158 5.75 19.51 -6.34
C GLU A 158 7.23 19.34 -5.96
N GLN A 159 7.53 19.04 -4.69
CA GLN A 159 8.92 18.79 -4.25
C GLN A 159 9.51 17.55 -4.94
N ALA A 160 8.75 16.47 -5.09
CA ALA A 160 9.18 15.30 -5.84
C ALA A 160 9.45 15.65 -7.33
N LEU A 161 8.61 16.47 -7.96
CA LEU A 161 8.83 16.95 -9.33
C LEU A 161 10.09 17.84 -9.46
N VAL A 162 10.33 18.71 -8.48
CA VAL A 162 11.55 19.54 -8.42
C VAL A 162 12.79 18.65 -8.36
N GLN A 163 12.77 17.62 -7.51
CA GLN A 163 13.86 16.66 -7.38
C GLN A 163 14.08 15.88 -8.67
N CYS A 164 13.01 15.39 -9.31
CA CYS A 164 13.08 14.72 -10.60
C CYS A 164 13.68 15.62 -11.69
N ASN A 165 13.30 16.91 -11.73
CA ASN A 165 13.89 17.85 -12.68
C ASN A 165 15.36 18.16 -12.40
N LYS A 166 15.77 18.18 -11.12
CA LYS A 166 17.15 18.45 -10.71
C LYS A 166 18.08 17.33 -11.15
N LEU A 167 17.71 16.08 -10.90
CA LEU A 167 18.58 14.92 -11.13
C LEU A 167 18.38 14.29 -12.53
N LYS A 168 17.19 14.46 -13.12
CA LYS A 168 16.84 14.07 -14.51
C LYS A 168 16.92 12.57 -14.81
N ASP A 169 16.98 11.76 -13.76
CA ASP A 169 17.03 10.30 -13.74
C ASP A 169 15.82 9.69 -13.02
N ARG A 170 14.93 10.53 -12.45
CA ARG A 170 13.74 10.10 -11.72
C ARG A 170 12.44 10.55 -12.36
N PHE A 171 11.40 9.76 -12.11
CA PHE A 171 10.02 10.05 -12.48
C PHE A 171 9.09 9.78 -11.30
N ALA A 172 8.19 10.70 -11.00
CA ALA A 172 7.29 10.59 -9.86
C ALA A 172 5.91 10.04 -10.26
N ILE A 173 5.39 9.09 -9.49
CA ILE A 173 4.04 8.55 -9.69
C ILE A 173 3.20 8.94 -8.47
N PHE A 174 2.09 9.61 -8.75
CA PHE A 174 1.20 10.18 -7.74
C PHE A 174 -0.17 9.51 -7.78
N ASP A 175 -0.80 9.43 -6.61
CA ASP A 175 -2.21 9.10 -6.49
C ASP A 175 -3.03 10.39 -6.44
N VAL A 176 -4.16 10.40 -7.14
CA VAL A 176 -5.13 11.49 -7.00
C VAL A 176 -5.89 11.26 -5.70
N MET A 177 -5.81 12.20 -4.75
CA MET A 177 -6.57 12.12 -3.49
C MET A 177 -8.06 11.91 -3.75
N LYS A 178 -8.72 11.08 -2.92
CA LYS A 178 -10.18 10.88 -3.02
C LYS A 178 -10.91 12.22 -2.91
N GLU A 179 -11.99 12.36 -3.66
CA GLU A 179 -12.89 13.50 -3.50
C GLU A 179 -13.43 13.52 -2.07
N LYS A 180 -13.19 14.62 -1.38
CA LYS A 180 -13.84 14.87 -0.09
C LYS A 180 -15.15 15.54 -0.43
N THR A 181 -16.26 14.83 -0.27
CA THR A 181 -17.55 15.49 -0.18
C THR A 181 -17.48 16.43 1.01
N ASP A 182 -17.46 17.73 0.75
CA ASP A 182 -17.74 18.72 1.78
C ASP A 182 -18.97 18.26 2.56
N GLU A 183 -18.92 18.24 3.89
CA GLU A 183 -20.10 17.99 4.75
C GLU A 183 -21.24 19.01 4.53
N THR A 184 -21.11 19.91 3.54
CA THR A 184 -22.08 20.93 3.13
C THR A 184 -22.26 21.07 1.62
N GLY A 185 -21.69 20.20 0.79
CA GLY A 185 -21.84 20.25 -0.67
C GLY A 185 -22.80 19.19 -1.16
N THR A 186 -24.08 19.53 -1.35
CA THR A 186 -25.04 18.72 -2.10
C THR A 186 -24.43 18.25 -3.42
N GLY A 187 -24.65 16.96 -3.71
CA GLY A 187 -24.06 16.25 -4.84
C GLY A 187 -24.17 16.98 -6.18
N ALA A 188 -23.23 16.66 -7.06
CA ALA A 188 -23.21 17.13 -8.44
C ALA A 188 -24.59 16.92 -9.09
N ASP A 189 -25.29 18.02 -9.36
CA ASP A 189 -26.24 18.07 -10.45
C ASP A 189 -25.42 18.17 -11.75
N GLU A 190 -25.66 17.25 -12.68
CA GLU A 190 -25.05 17.20 -14.01
C GLU A 190 -25.46 18.39 -14.90
N THR A 191 -26.34 19.28 -14.42
CA THR A 191 -26.75 20.48 -15.13
C THR A 191 -26.03 21.72 -14.59
N GLY A 192 -24.93 22.09 -15.25
CA GLY A 192 -24.03 23.19 -14.89
C GLY A 192 -24.66 24.59 -14.92
N THR A 193 -25.49 24.92 -13.93
CA THR A 193 -26.08 26.25 -13.75
C THR A 193 -26.10 26.68 -12.28
N GLY A 194 -24.91 26.84 -11.70
CA GLY A 194 -24.76 27.38 -10.34
C GLY A 194 -23.30 27.41 -9.87
N ALA A 195 -22.45 28.18 -10.54
CA ALA A 195 -21.06 28.36 -10.13
C ALA A 195 -20.96 29.28 -8.92
N THR A 196 -21.13 28.74 -7.71
CA THR A 196 -20.24 29.15 -6.62
C THR A 196 -18.88 28.51 -6.91
N GLU A 197 -17.79 29.26 -6.80
CA GLU A 197 -16.41 28.73 -6.90
C GLU A 197 -16.24 27.61 -5.88
N ARG A 198 -16.56 26.37 -6.27
CA ARG A 198 -16.16 25.19 -5.54
C ARG A 198 -14.65 25.10 -5.72
N THR A 199 -13.90 25.49 -4.70
CA THR A 199 -12.51 25.02 -4.55
C THR A 199 -12.58 23.49 -4.51
N PRO A 200 -12.16 22.78 -5.56
CA PRO A 200 -12.34 21.33 -5.59
C PRO A 200 -11.45 20.71 -4.50
N LYS A 201 -12.07 19.94 -3.59
CA LYS A 201 -11.37 19.24 -2.52
C LYS A 201 -11.09 17.80 -2.91
N GLY A 202 -9.83 17.50 -3.19
CA GLY A 202 -9.39 16.24 -3.75
C GLY A 202 -9.96 16.01 -5.15
N GLY A 203 -9.97 14.75 -5.58
CA GLY A 203 -10.40 14.38 -6.93
C GLY A 203 -9.50 14.90 -8.04
N VAL A 204 -9.91 14.63 -9.27
CA VAL A 204 -9.13 15.00 -10.46
C VAL A 204 -9.01 16.52 -10.58
N ASP A 205 -10.10 17.26 -10.35
CA ASP A 205 -10.08 18.72 -10.44
C ASP A 205 -9.23 19.36 -9.34
N GLY A 206 -9.31 18.85 -8.10
CA GLY A 206 -8.51 19.36 -6.99
C GLY A 206 -7.03 19.11 -7.22
N PHE A 207 -6.67 17.91 -7.70
CA PHE A 207 -5.29 17.60 -8.06
C PHE A 207 -4.77 18.49 -9.20
N ARG A 208 -5.54 18.67 -10.27
CA ARG A 208 -5.14 19.50 -11.43
C ARG A 208 -4.93 20.96 -11.08
N GLN A 209 -5.71 21.50 -10.15
CA GLN A 209 -5.56 22.88 -9.69
C GLN A 209 -4.45 23.02 -8.64
N GLY A 210 -4.24 21.99 -7.82
CA GLY A 210 -3.32 22.02 -6.69
C GLY A 210 -1.86 21.67 -7.00
N ILE A 211 -1.59 20.83 -8.01
CA ILE A 211 -0.23 20.34 -8.34
C ILE A 211 0.69 21.40 -8.99
N GLY A 212 0.14 22.55 -9.37
CA GLY A 212 0.88 23.59 -10.08
C GLY A 212 1.22 23.25 -11.54
N THR A 213 2.19 23.97 -12.11
CA THR A 213 2.57 23.85 -13.54
C THR A 213 4.04 23.55 -13.78
N ALA A 214 4.84 23.45 -12.71
CA ALA A 214 6.27 23.25 -12.80
C ALA A 214 6.60 21.77 -13.03
N TYR A 215 7.53 21.49 -13.95
CA TYR A 215 8.17 20.17 -14.10
C TYR A 215 7.23 18.98 -14.34
N LEU A 216 5.98 19.22 -14.78
CA LEU A 216 4.95 18.19 -14.96
C LEU A 216 5.37 17.03 -15.88
N LYS A 217 6.34 17.25 -16.77
CA LYS A 217 6.92 16.19 -17.63
C LYS A 217 7.64 15.07 -16.86
N TYR A 218 7.90 15.25 -15.57
CA TYR A 218 8.57 14.27 -14.70
C TYR A 218 7.61 13.51 -13.79
N GLY A 219 6.29 13.64 -13.97
CA GLY A 219 5.36 12.84 -13.19
C GLY A 219 4.10 12.42 -13.91
N ALA A 220 3.43 11.43 -13.34
CA ALA A 220 2.13 10.95 -13.76
C ALA A 220 1.25 10.75 -12.53
N ALA A 221 -0.03 11.07 -12.65
CA ALA A 221 -1.02 10.84 -11.59
C ALA A 221 -2.06 9.80 -12.04
N TYR A 222 -2.45 8.91 -11.13
CA TYR A 222 -3.40 7.83 -11.40
C TYR A 222 -4.64 7.92 -10.50
N SER A 223 -5.77 7.54 -11.08
CA SER A 223 -7.11 7.45 -10.48
C SER A 223 -7.95 6.46 -11.32
N PRO A 224 -8.91 5.70 -10.77
CA PRO A 224 -9.33 5.64 -9.36
C PRO A 224 -8.49 4.68 -8.51
N TYR A 225 -8.73 4.70 -7.19
CA TYR A 225 -8.15 3.72 -6.25
C TYR A 225 -8.63 2.31 -6.57
N LEU A 226 -7.73 1.35 -6.43
CA LEU A 226 -8.00 -0.06 -6.71
C LEU A 226 -8.70 -0.74 -5.52
N GLN A 227 -9.75 -1.49 -5.81
CA GLN A 227 -10.28 -2.49 -4.88
C GLN A 227 -9.58 -3.82 -5.17
N THR A 228 -8.82 -4.32 -4.20
CA THR A 228 -8.02 -5.54 -4.34
C THR A 228 -8.67 -6.72 -3.61
N SER A 229 -8.24 -7.93 -3.94
CA SER A 229 -8.56 -9.16 -3.19
C SER A 229 -7.62 -9.42 -2.01
N LEU A 230 -6.74 -8.46 -1.67
CA LEU A 230 -5.83 -8.59 -0.54
C LEU A 230 -6.63 -8.58 0.76
N ASN A 231 -6.29 -9.48 1.67
CA ASN A 231 -6.90 -9.52 2.99
C ASN A 231 -6.31 -8.43 3.89
N TYR A 232 -7.16 -7.83 4.71
CA TYR A 232 -6.73 -6.95 5.78
C TYR A 232 -5.90 -7.73 6.80
N TYR A 233 -4.78 -7.15 7.22
CA TYR A 233 -4.04 -7.60 8.38
C TYR A 233 -4.74 -7.12 9.64
N TYR A 234 -4.99 -8.03 10.59
CA TYR A 234 -5.55 -7.75 11.90
C TYR A 234 -4.92 -8.68 12.94
N THR A 235 -5.04 -8.30 14.20
CA THR A 235 -4.63 -9.12 15.35
C THR A 235 -5.86 -9.39 16.22
N ASP A 236 -5.78 -10.37 17.12
CA ASP A 236 -6.90 -10.67 18.03
C ASP A 236 -7.29 -9.42 18.86
N ASP A 237 -6.28 -8.64 19.28
CA ASP A 237 -6.47 -7.39 20.02
C ASP A 237 -7.15 -6.27 19.19
N SER A 238 -7.11 -6.35 17.85
CA SER A 238 -7.73 -5.35 16.97
C SER A 238 -9.17 -5.69 16.58
N VAL A 239 -9.73 -6.79 17.09
CA VAL A 239 -11.11 -7.21 16.85
C VAL A 239 -11.92 -7.05 18.14
N SER A 240 -12.98 -6.24 18.08
CA SER A 240 -13.93 -6.07 19.19
C SER A 240 -15.27 -6.74 18.84
N ILE A 241 -15.84 -7.48 19.81
CA ILE A 241 -17.15 -8.11 19.67
C ILE A 241 -18.13 -7.43 20.63
N GLN A 242 -19.19 -6.84 20.11
CA GLN A 242 -20.25 -6.20 20.87
C GLN A 242 -21.54 -7.02 20.78
N GLY A 243 -22.02 -7.51 21.92
CA GLY A 243 -23.22 -8.33 21.99
C GLY A 243 -22.92 -9.81 22.19
N GLY A 244 -23.75 -10.45 23.00
CA GLY A 244 -23.55 -11.78 23.54
C GLY A 244 -23.58 -11.73 25.07
N GLY A 245 -24.65 -12.26 25.67
CA GLY A 245 -24.79 -12.43 27.12
C GLY A 245 -23.90 -13.55 27.66
N GLY A 246 -22.63 -13.59 27.26
CA GLY A 246 -21.61 -14.52 27.73
C GLY A 246 -20.48 -13.73 28.37
N THR A 247 -20.16 -14.08 29.61
CA THR A 247 -19.07 -13.52 30.42
C THR A 247 -17.80 -13.29 29.60
N THR A 248 -17.30 -12.06 29.62
CA THR A 248 -15.92 -11.71 29.25
C THR A 248 -14.96 -12.58 30.04
N ASP A 249 -14.37 -13.59 29.40
CA ASP A 249 -13.18 -14.25 29.93
C ASP A 249 -11.97 -13.38 29.55
N THR A 250 -11.70 -12.36 30.38
CA THR A 250 -10.40 -11.69 30.40
C THR A 250 -9.41 -12.63 31.10
N GLY A 251 -9.09 -13.73 30.42
CA GLY A 251 -8.21 -14.79 30.92
C GLY A 251 -6.75 -14.51 30.66
N GLY A 252 -6.19 -13.49 31.32
CA GLY A 252 -4.75 -13.46 31.59
C GLY A 252 -4.42 -14.56 32.60
N SER A 253 -4.13 -15.77 32.13
CA SER A 253 -3.78 -16.89 33.01
C SER A 253 -2.32 -16.79 33.45
N THR A 254 -2.10 -16.26 34.66
CA THR A 254 -0.92 -16.64 35.44
C THR A 254 -1.12 -18.05 35.97
N ASN A 255 -0.30 -18.94 35.45
CA ASN A 255 -0.24 -20.35 35.83
C ASN A 255 0.09 -20.47 37.34
N THR A 256 -0.85 -20.96 38.15
CA THR A 256 -0.57 -21.50 39.49
C THR A 256 -1.43 -22.74 39.69
N GLY A 257 -0.76 -23.82 40.11
CA GLY A 257 -1.21 -25.20 39.94
C GLY A 257 -2.42 -25.62 40.77
N GLY A 258 -2.99 -26.75 40.34
CA GLY A 258 -4.06 -27.45 41.03
C GLY A 258 -4.60 -28.59 40.18
N ASP A 259 -3.93 -29.74 40.24
CA ASP A 259 -4.45 -31.01 39.73
C ASP A 259 -5.81 -31.31 40.36
N THR A 260 -6.85 -31.51 39.54
CA THR A 260 -7.80 -32.62 39.73
C THR A 260 -8.48 -32.99 38.42
N ASN A 261 -8.28 -34.25 38.06
CA ASN A 261 -8.84 -34.99 36.95
C ASN A 261 -10.35 -35.25 37.16
N THR A 262 -11.22 -34.85 36.23
CA THR A 262 -12.53 -35.52 36.00
C THR A 262 -13.00 -35.26 34.56
N GLY A 263 -13.22 -36.34 33.81
CA GLY A 263 -13.57 -36.31 32.40
C GLY A 263 -15.01 -35.86 32.11
N GLY A 264 -15.19 -35.33 30.90
CA GLY A 264 -16.50 -34.95 30.37
C GLY A 264 -16.36 -34.33 28.99
N SER A 265 -16.62 -35.14 27.96
CA SER A 265 -16.70 -34.79 26.54
C SER A 265 -17.75 -33.70 26.26
N THR A 266 -17.42 -32.72 25.41
CA THR A 266 -18.29 -32.23 24.32
C THR A 266 -17.52 -31.33 23.33
N GLU A 267 -17.24 -31.85 22.13
CA GLU A 267 -16.93 -31.05 20.94
C GLU A 267 -18.25 -30.52 20.33
N PRO A 268 -18.36 -29.25 19.90
CA PRO A 268 -19.46 -28.85 19.03
C PRO A 268 -19.10 -29.12 17.56
N LYS A 269 -19.76 -30.12 16.98
CA LYS A 269 -19.77 -30.40 15.54
C LYS A 269 -20.57 -29.32 14.79
N LEU A 270 -19.94 -28.59 13.87
CA LEU A 270 -20.67 -27.84 12.84
C LEU A 270 -21.39 -28.83 11.92
N THR A 271 -22.72 -28.81 11.95
CA THR A 271 -23.55 -29.57 11.01
C THR A 271 -24.15 -28.59 10.01
N GLY A 272 -23.70 -28.67 8.75
CA GLY A 272 -24.24 -27.87 7.67
C GLY A 272 -25.68 -28.25 7.35
N GLN A 273 -26.53 -27.23 7.14
CA GLN A 273 -27.78 -27.38 6.41
C GLN A 273 -27.81 -26.40 5.25
N ASN A 274 -27.59 -26.98 4.06
CA ASN A 274 -27.98 -26.43 2.78
C ASN A 274 -29.51 -26.25 2.76
N GLN A 275 -29.99 -25.01 2.61
CA GLN A 275 -31.33 -24.77 2.08
C GLN A 275 -31.29 -23.69 0.99
N GLN A 276 -31.22 -24.20 -0.24
CA GLN A 276 -32.04 -23.82 -1.40
C GLN A 276 -32.87 -22.54 -1.27
N HIS A 277 -32.54 -21.52 -2.06
CA HIS A 277 -33.57 -20.75 -2.75
C HIS A 277 -33.05 -20.28 -4.12
N ARG A 278 -33.50 -20.98 -5.18
CA ARG A 278 -33.56 -20.47 -6.54
C ARG A 278 -34.95 -19.89 -6.81
N SER A 279 -34.93 -18.84 -7.64
CA SER A 279 -35.98 -18.37 -8.56
C SER A 279 -37.08 -17.45 -8.02
N LEU A 280 -37.12 -16.23 -8.59
CA LEU A 280 -38.21 -15.66 -9.43
C LEU A 280 -37.65 -14.37 -10.10
N GLN A 281 -37.27 -14.43 -11.39
CA GLN A 281 -37.94 -13.86 -12.60
C GLN A 281 -38.02 -12.31 -12.63
N GLN A 282 -37.25 -11.63 -13.49
CA GLN A 282 -37.60 -11.21 -14.88
C GLN A 282 -38.90 -10.40 -14.99
N ASN A 283 -38.72 -9.09 -15.21
CA ASN A 283 -39.18 -8.38 -16.42
C ASN A 283 -38.18 -7.25 -16.73
#